data_AF-A0A7J7M2I5-F1
#
_entry.id   AF-A0A7J7M2I5-F1
#
_cell.length_a   1.000
_cell.length_b   1.000
_cell.length_c   1.000
_cell.angle_alpha   90.00
_cell.angle_beta   90.00
_cell.angle_gamma   90.00
#
_symmetry.space_group_name_H-M   'P 1'
#
loop_
_entity.id
_entity.type
_entity.pdbx_description
1 polymer ?
#
loop_
_entity_poly.entity_id
_entity_poly.type
_entity_poly.pdbx_seq_one_letter_code
_entity_poly.pdbx_strand_id
1 'polypeptide(L)'
;MVQDVCMPVMDGLQATRLIRSFEETGNWDAALKAGLDQPQPSSNSFLNDQDTTPSRNRIPIIAMTANTVRESGDECLGNGMDSFVSKPVNSQKLKECLQKYIPCESL
;
A
#
# COMPACT_ATOMS: atom_id res chain seq x y z
N MET A 1 3.35 -1.58 4.75
CA MET A 1 2.48 -2.72 4.44
C MET A 1 3.14 -3.61 3.39
N VAL A 2 2.85 -4.91 3.42
CA VAL A 2 3.26 -5.87 2.38
C VAL A 2 2.00 -6.26 1.63
N GLN A 3 2.03 -6.20 0.30
CA GLN A 3 0.84 -6.31 -0.54
C GLN A 3 1.05 -7.29 -1.70
N ASP A 4 0.07 -8.16 -1.93
CA ASP A 4 0.06 -9.04 -3.08
C ASP A 4 -0.24 -8.25 -4.36
N VAL A 5 0.53 -8.51 -5.43
CA VAL A 5 0.24 -7.91 -6.74
C VAL A 5 -0.96 -8.62 -7.40
N CYS A 6 -1.02 -9.94 -7.32
CA CYS A 6 -2.11 -10.71 -7.90
C CYS A 6 -3.23 -10.90 -6.87
N MET A 7 -4.31 -10.15 -7.02
CA MET A 7 -5.51 -10.26 -6.17
C MET A 7 -6.77 -10.32 -7.04
N PRO A 8 -7.82 -11.06 -6.60
CA PRO A 8 -9.11 -11.06 -7.28
C PRO A 8 -9.81 -9.71 -7.10
N VAL A 9 -10.71 -9.37 -8.03
CA VAL A 9 -11.46 -8.10 -8.11
C VAL A 9 -10.59 -6.90 -8.49
N MET A 10 -9.52 -6.62 -7.75
CA MET A 10 -8.60 -5.52 -8.01
C MET A 10 -7.16 -5.96 -7.72
N ASP A 11 -6.26 -5.72 -8.66
CA ASP A 11 -4.85 -6.04 -8.48
C ASP A 11 -4.13 -5.04 -7.55
N GLY A 12 -2.96 -5.44 -7.07
CA GLY A 12 -2.18 -4.62 -6.15
C GLY A 12 -1.65 -3.32 -6.76
N LEU A 13 -1.48 -3.26 -8.08
CA LEU A 13 -1.01 -2.06 -8.78
C LEU A 13 -2.11 -0.99 -8.82
N GLN A 14 -3.35 -1.38 -9.11
CA GLN A 14 -4.51 -0.52 -9.05
C GLN A 14 -4.75 -0.01 -7.63
N ALA A 15 -4.76 -0.91 -6.63
CA ALA A 15 -4.91 -0.53 -5.24
C ALA A 15 -3.82 0.48 -4.80
N THR A 16 -2.56 0.24 -5.18
CA THR A 16 -1.45 1.17 -4.89
C THR A 16 -1.71 2.55 -5.47
N ARG A 17 -2.12 2.64 -6.75
CA ARG A 17 -2.43 3.92 -7.39
C ARG A 17 -3.53 4.69 -6.66
N LEU A 18 -4.56 3.99 -6.17
CA LEU A 18 -5.63 4.60 -5.39
C LEU A 18 -5.16 5.08 -4.03
N ILE A 19 -4.34 4.30 -3.32
CA ILE A 19 -3.73 4.70 -2.06
C ILE A 19 -2.87 5.96 -2.27
N ARG A 20 -2.03 5.99 -3.31
CA ARG A 20 -1.19 7.17 -3.60
C ARG A 20 -2.03 8.38 -3.97
N SER A 21 -3.11 8.21 -4.73
CA SER A 21 -4.05 9.29 -5.00
C SER A 21 -4.66 9.83 -3.70
N PHE A 22 -5.05 8.97 -2.76
CA PHE A 22 -5.58 9.40 -1.46
C PHE A 22 -4.52 10.10 -0.61
N GLU A 23 -3.28 9.60 -0.57
CA GLU A 23 -2.17 10.26 0.13
C GLU A 23 -1.90 11.66 -0.43
N GLU A 24 -2.08 11.85 -1.75
CA GLU A 24 -1.90 13.14 -2.42
C GLU A 24 -3.10 14.09 -2.21
N THR A 25 -4.33 13.63 -2.44
CA THR A 25 -5.52 14.49 -2.44
C THR A 25 -6.21 14.58 -1.09
N GLY A 26 -6.09 13.54 -0.25
CA GLY A 26 -6.89 13.35 0.96
C GLY A 26 -8.31 12.87 0.70
N ASN A 27 -8.63 12.45 -0.52
CA ASN A 27 -9.96 12.00 -0.91
C ASN A 27 -9.90 10.72 -1.75
N TRP A 28 -11.04 10.04 -1.86
CA TRP A 28 -11.19 8.77 -2.58
C TRP A 28 -11.84 8.95 -3.97
N ASP A 29 -11.80 10.15 -4.55
CA ASP A 29 -12.46 10.44 -5.83
C ASP A 29 -11.95 9.56 -6.98
N ALA A 30 -10.65 9.23 -6.97
CA ALA A 30 -10.07 8.31 -7.95
C ALA A 30 -10.63 6.89 -7.82
N ALA A 31 -10.92 6.44 -6.59
CA ALA A 31 -11.53 5.13 -6.34
C ALA A 31 -12.99 5.10 -6.80
N LEU A 32 -13.74 6.17 -6.53
CA LEU A 32 -15.12 6.34 -7.01
C LEU A 32 -15.18 6.32 -8.55
N LYS A 33 -14.27 7.03 -9.22
CA LYS A 33 -14.15 7.01 -10.69
C LYS A 33 -13.76 5.64 -11.24
N ALA A 34 -13.04 4.84 -10.46
CA ALA A 34 -12.71 3.45 -10.78
C ALA A 34 -13.88 2.46 -10.55
N GLY A 35 -15.05 2.95 -10.15
CA GLY A 35 -16.24 2.12 -9.92
C GLY A 35 -16.23 1.38 -8.59
N LEU A 36 -15.40 1.83 -7.63
CA LEU A 36 -15.43 1.33 -6.27
C LEU A 36 -16.43 2.15 -5.48
N ASP A 37 -17.40 1.48 -4.86
CA ASP A 37 -18.28 2.14 -3.92
C ASP A 37 -17.45 2.72 -2.78
N GLN A 38 -17.77 3.95 -2.36
CA GLN A 38 -17.15 4.55 -1.19
C GLN A 38 -17.26 3.55 -0.03
N PRO A 39 -16.18 3.21 0.68
CA PRO A 39 -16.31 2.43 1.90
C PRO A 39 -17.27 3.22 2.79
N GLN A 40 -18.50 2.69 2.92
CA GLN A 40 -19.45 3.25 3.86
C GLN A 40 -18.73 3.22 5.20
N PRO A 41 -18.63 4.35 5.92
CA PRO A 41 -18.11 4.31 7.27
C PRO A 41 -19.08 3.43 8.06
N SER A 42 -18.77 2.14 8.16
CA SER A 42 -19.47 1.24 9.05
C SER A 42 -19.20 1.81 10.43
N SER A 43 -20.26 2.34 11.03
CA SER A 43 -20.27 2.99 12.33
C SER A 43 -19.53 2.16 13.37
N ASN A 44 -18.26 2.43 13.57
CA ASN A 44 -17.53 2.13 14.79
C ASN A 44 -17.04 3.46 15.34
N SER A 45 -17.93 4.07 16.10
CA SER A 45 -17.72 5.28 16.89
C SER A 45 -16.65 5.08 17.98
N PHE A 46 -15.37 4.94 17.64
CA PHE A 46 -14.28 5.07 18.61
C PHE A 46 -12.99 5.52 17.93
N LEU A 47 -12.88 6.81 17.59
CA LEU A 47 -11.70 7.66 17.79
C LEU A 47 -12.16 9.11 17.60
N ASN A 48 -12.53 9.77 18.70
CA ASN A 48 -12.51 11.23 18.78
C ASN A 48 -11.03 11.62 18.95
N ASP A 49 -10.31 11.82 17.85
CA ASP A 49 -9.02 12.51 17.85
C ASP A 49 -9.20 13.82 17.07
N GLN A 50 -9.52 14.87 17.81
CA GLN A 50 -9.60 16.27 17.35
C GLN A 50 -8.25 16.97 17.49
N ASP A 51 -7.14 16.24 17.45
CA ASP A 51 -5.81 16.82 17.28
C ASP A 51 -4.87 15.83 16.59
N THR A 52 -4.78 15.91 15.27
CA THR A 52 -3.59 15.51 14.51
C THR A 52 -3.76 16.12 13.14
N THR A 53 -3.07 17.24 12.88
CA THR A 53 -2.69 17.56 11.51
C THR A 53 -2.10 16.26 10.94
N PRO A 54 -2.68 15.65 9.88
CA PRO A 54 -2.13 14.42 9.35
C PRO A 54 -0.78 14.81 8.78
N SER A 55 0.29 14.56 9.54
CA SER A 55 1.57 14.27 8.92
C SER A 55 1.24 13.06 8.04
N ARG A 56 0.95 13.30 6.76
CA ARG A 56 0.65 12.26 5.79
C ARG A 56 1.96 11.51 5.56
N ASN A 57 2.36 10.73 6.56
CA ASN A 57 3.48 9.84 6.47
C ASN A 57 3.07 8.78 5.46
N ARG A 58 3.59 8.94 4.24
CA ARG A 58 3.45 7.99 3.15
C ARG A 58 3.75 6.59 3.70
N ILE A 59 2.77 5.69 3.62
CA ILE A 59 2.95 4.34 4.15
C ILE A 59 3.79 3.57 3.12
N PRO A 60 4.90 2.92 3.54
CA PRO A 60 5.67 2.09 2.62
C PRO A 60 4.84 0.89 2.13
N ILE A 61 4.76 0.67 0.82
CA ILE A 61 4.05 -0.45 0.17
C ILE A 61 5.09 -1.35 -0.48
N ILE A 62 5.19 -2.59 -0.01
CA ILE A 62 6.14 -3.59 -0.52
C ILE A 62 5.36 -4.65 -1.31
N ALA A 63 5.64 -4.77 -2.60
CA ALA A 63 5.01 -5.73 -3.50
C ALA A 63 5.42 -7.17 -3.17
N MET A 64 4.49 -8.12 -3.23
CA MET A 64 4.78 -9.55 -3.33
C MET A 64 4.51 -10.02 -4.75
N THR A 65 5.56 -10.31 -5.51
CA THR A 65 5.47 -10.55 -6.95
C THR A 65 5.63 -12.03 -7.28
N ALA A 66 4.98 -12.53 -8.33
CA ALA A 66 5.29 -13.86 -8.89
C ALA A 66 6.44 -13.84 -9.92
N ASN A 67 7.17 -12.72 -10.04
CA ASN A 67 8.26 -12.50 -10.99
C ASN A 67 7.85 -12.68 -12.47
N THR A 68 6.60 -12.34 -12.79
CA THR A 68 6.10 -12.25 -14.17
C THR A 68 6.38 -10.85 -14.73
N VAL A 69 6.27 -10.66 -16.05
CA VAL A 69 6.45 -9.32 -16.66
C VAL A 69 5.51 -8.30 -16.02
N ARG A 70 4.24 -8.69 -15.83
CA ARG A 70 3.15 -7.89 -15.24
C ARG A 70 3.32 -7.57 -13.74
N GLU A 71 4.24 -8.29 -13.10
CA GLU A 71 4.55 -8.17 -11.67
C GLU A 71 6.05 -7.95 -11.50
N SER A 72 6.70 -7.37 -12.51
CA SER A 72 8.11 -7.05 -12.42
C SER A 72 8.33 -6.03 -11.31
N GLY A 73 9.51 -6.06 -10.69
CA GLY A 73 9.88 -5.05 -9.70
C GLY A 73 9.74 -3.63 -10.24
N ASP A 74 10.17 -3.42 -11.50
CA ASP A 74 10.08 -2.13 -12.18
C ASP A 74 8.63 -1.66 -12.37
N GLU A 75 7.72 -2.56 -12.73
CA GLU A 75 6.30 -2.22 -12.85
C GLU A 75 5.69 -1.88 -11.47
N CYS A 76 6.04 -2.62 -10.42
CA CYS A 76 5.60 -2.32 -9.06
C CYS A 76 6.05 -0.93 -8.62
N LEU A 77 7.34 -0.62 -8.82
CA LEU A 77 7.92 0.68 -8.51
C LEU A 77 7.27 1.81 -9.33
N GLY A 78 7.06 1.58 -10.64
CA GLY A 78 6.40 2.53 -11.54
C GLY A 78 4.94 2.84 -11.17
N ASN A 79 4.27 1.96 -10.44
CA ASN A 79 2.92 2.17 -9.92
C ASN A 79 2.88 2.84 -8.53
N GLY A 80 4.05 3.14 -7.95
CA GLY A 80 4.17 3.84 -6.67
C GLY A 80 4.36 2.92 -5.47
N MET A 81 4.73 1.65 -5.66
CA MET A 81 5.25 0.81 -4.57
C MET A 81 6.69 1.20 -4.26
N ASP A 82 7.15 0.94 -3.03
CA ASP A 82 8.49 1.38 -2.56
C ASP A 82 9.53 0.26 -2.62
N SER A 83 9.10 -1.01 -2.62
CA SER A 83 9.97 -2.17 -2.78
C SER A 83 9.19 -3.38 -3.25
N PHE A 84 9.87 -4.50 -3.49
CA PHE A 84 9.24 -5.77 -3.82
C PHE A 84 10.00 -6.96 -3.20
N VAL A 85 9.28 -8.06 -3.02
CA VAL A 85 9.80 -9.37 -2.66
C VAL A 85 9.14 -10.42 -3.57
N SER A 86 9.92 -11.39 -4.04
CA SER A 86 9.40 -12.46 -4.90
C SER A 86 8.72 -13.55 -4.08
N LYS A 87 7.63 -14.11 -4.61
CA LYS A 87 7.01 -15.35 -4.15
C LYS A 87 7.76 -16.58 -4.72
N PRO A 88 7.84 -17.70 -3.98
CA PRO A 88 7.41 -17.87 -2.59
C PRO A 88 8.25 -17.00 -1.65
N VAL A 89 7.61 -16.41 -0.63
CA VAL A 89 8.25 -15.42 0.23
C VAL A 89 9.33 -16.09 1.08
N ASN A 90 10.55 -15.58 0.96
CA ASN A 90 11.66 -15.97 1.83
C ASN A 90 11.69 -15.05 3.06
N SER A 91 11.55 -15.60 4.26
CA SER A 91 11.47 -14.84 5.51
C SER A 91 12.69 -13.96 5.76
N GLN A 92 13.89 -14.41 5.37
CA GLN A 92 15.12 -13.64 5.52
C GLN A 92 15.13 -12.42 4.59
N LYS A 93 14.79 -12.61 3.31
CA LYS A 93 14.66 -11.51 2.34
C LYS A 93 13.56 -10.53 2.74
N LEU A 94 12.43 -11.04 3.25
CA LEU A 94 11.35 -10.19 3.74
C LEU A 94 11.81 -9.34 4.94
N LYS A 95 12.51 -9.95 5.90
CA LYS A 95 13.07 -9.25 7.05
C LYS A 95 14.03 -8.14 6.62
N GLU A 96 14.96 -8.44 5.73
CA GLU A 96 15.90 -7.45 5.17
C GLU A 96 15.18 -6.32 4.45
N CYS A 97 14.09 -6.62 3.74
CA CYS A 97 13.28 -5.60 3.09
C CYS A 97 12.56 -4.72 4.12
N LEU A 98 11.94 -5.31 5.13
CA LEU A 98 11.17 -4.60 6.17
C LEU A 98 12.06 -3.69 7.03
N GLN A 99 13.29 -4.13 7.33
CA GLN A 99 14.26 -3.35 8.10
C GLN A 99 14.61 -2.00 7.46
N LYS A 100 14.40 -1.83 6.16
CA LYS A 100 14.59 -0.54 5.46
C LYS A 100 13.50 0.48 5.78
N TYR A 101 12.33 0.02 6.23
CA TYR A 101 11.12 0.83 6.34
C TYR A 101 10.56 0.91 7.76
N ILE A 102 10.99 0.01 8.65
CA ILE A 102 10.65 0.09 10.08
C ILE A 102 11.68 1.03 10.72
N PRO A 103 11.26 2.16 11.31
CA PRO A 103 12.18 3.01 12.07
C PRO A 103 12.78 2.18 13.20
N CYS A 104 14.10 2.27 13.36
CA CYS A 104 14.76 1.76 14.55
C CYS A 104 14.29 2.64 15.71
N GLU A 105 13.30 2.18 16.48
CA GLU A 105 13.00 2.80 17.75
C GLU A 105 14.28 2.79 18.58
N SER A 106 14.80 3.98 18.85
CA SER A 106 15.88 4.17 19.80
C SER A 106 15.23 4.04 21.18
N LEU A 107 15.40 2.87 21.82
CA LEU A 107 15.06 2.66 23.23
C LEU A 107 16.05 3.38 24.15
#